data_AF-A0A3N5K9Y3-F1
#
_entry.id   AF-A0A3N5K9Y3-F1
#
_cell.length_a   1.000
_cell.length_b   1.000
_cell.length_c   1.000
_cell.angle_alpha   90.00
_cell.angle_beta   90.00
_cell.angle_gamma   90.00
#
_symmetry.space_group_name_H-M   'P 1'
#
loop_
_entity.id
_entity.type
_entity.pdbx_description
1 polymer ?
#
loop_
_entity_poly.entity_id
_entity_poly.type
_entity_poly.pdbx_seq_one_letter_code
_entity_poly.pdbx_strand_id
1 'polypeptide(L)'
;MLAGQTESPRNDEDYLAWEIFGNHAVRQGDWKLRWQYKPFGKGDWELFNVATDPAERKDLAAEHPDKLKEMLALWDDYAKANNVILPSRSMFETLEDQLPPRVPDDAGYPPLIYKRQFVPPKDMLIGPKP
;
A
#
# COMPACT_ATOMS: atom_id res chain seq x y z
N MET A 1 21.80 -26.28 3.38
CA MET A 1 21.18 -25.89 2.10
C MET A 1 21.64 -26.82 1.01
N LEU A 2 20.70 -27.53 0.36
CA LEU A 2 20.85 -28.65 -0.60
C LEU A 2 21.72 -29.85 -0.14
N ALA A 3 22.86 -29.62 0.51
CA ALA A 3 23.71 -30.62 1.16
C ALA A 3 23.62 -30.63 2.71
N GLY A 4 22.66 -29.91 3.30
CA GLY A 4 22.44 -29.88 4.76
C GLY A 4 23.47 -29.09 5.61
N GLN A 5 24.46 -28.44 4.99
CA GLN A 5 25.58 -27.80 5.71
C GLN A 5 25.29 -26.40 6.31
N THR A 6 24.11 -25.86 6.08
CA THR A 6 23.68 -24.55 6.60
C THR A 6 22.17 -24.54 6.68
N GLU A 7 21.63 -23.86 7.69
CA GLU A 7 20.18 -23.77 7.93
C GLU A 7 19.48 -22.83 6.93
N SER A 8 20.17 -21.81 6.42
CA SER A 8 19.58 -20.77 5.56
C SER A 8 20.46 -20.45 4.34
N PRO A 9 19.88 -20.11 3.17
CA PRO A 9 20.63 -19.51 2.06
C PRO A 9 21.19 -18.14 2.39
N ARG A 10 20.53 -17.45 3.32
CA ARG A 10 20.71 -16.05 3.62
C ARG A 10 21.22 -15.86 5.04
N ASN A 11 22.04 -14.85 5.22
CA ASN A 11 22.50 -14.38 6.52
C ASN A 11 21.92 -12.99 6.84
N ASP A 12 22.33 -12.41 7.96
CA ASP A 12 21.83 -11.10 8.40
C ASP A 12 22.39 -9.92 7.59
N GLU A 13 23.42 -10.14 6.78
CA GLU A 13 23.98 -9.13 5.87
C GLU A 13 23.15 -9.03 4.57
N ASP A 14 22.49 -10.11 4.17
CA ASP A 14 21.59 -10.13 3.03
C ASP A 14 20.34 -9.27 3.29
N TYR A 15 19.87 -8.59 2.25
CA TYR A 15 18.64 -7.83 2.30
C TYR A 15 17.59 -8.30 1.29
N LEU A 16 16.35 -7.96 1.58
CA LEU A 16 15.19 -8.05 0.70
C LEU A 16 14.68 -6.64 0.45
N ALA A 17 14.37 -6.31 -0.78
CA ALA A 17 13.77 -5.02 -1.12
C ALA A 17 12.72 -5.22 -2.20
N TRP A 18 11.71 -4.35 -2.19
CA TRP A 18 10.61 -4.39 -3.13
C TRP A 18 9.99 -3.02 -3.33
N GLU A 19 9.40 -2.83 -4.51
CA GLU A 19 8.55 -1.71 -4.87
C GLU A 19 7.28 -2.28 -5.50
N ILE A 20 6.12 -1.84 -5.01
CA ILE A 20 4.81 -2.18 -5.57
C ILE A 20 3.88 -0.96 -5.44
N PHE A 21 3.35 -0.50 -6.58
CA PHE A 21 2.39 0.62 -6.65
C PHE A 21 2.90 1.93 -6.02
N GLY A 22 4.21 2.15 -6.12
CA GLY A 22 4.99 3.25 -5.55
C GLY A 22 5.28 3.12 -4.05
N ASN A 23 4.64 2.17 -3.35
CA ASN A 23 5.06 1.79 -2.00
C ASN A 23 6.32 0.94 -2.08
N HIS A 24 7.22 1.11 -1.13
CA HIS A 24 8.51 0.43 -1.20
C HIS A 24 9.10 0.17 0.19
N ALA A 25 9.97 -0.82 0.26
CA ALA A 25 10.61 -1.22 1.51
C ALA A 25 11.92 -1.97 1.29
N VAL A 26 12.73 -1.98 2.34
CA VAL A 26 13.95 -2.79 2.48
C VAL A 26 13.91 -3.49 3.83
N ARG A 27 14.34 -4.75 3.88
CA ARG A 27 14.53 -5.50 5.11
C ARG A 27 15.92 -6.14 5.11
N GLN A 28 16.67 -5.93 6.19
CA GLN A 28 17.97 -6.54 6.44
C GLN A 28 18.01 -7.00 7.91
N GLY A 29 18.20 -8.30 8.12
CA GLY A 29 18.02 -8.93 9.44
C GLY A 29 16.69 -8.54 10.09
N ASP A 30 16.77 -7.96 11.28
CA ASP A 30 15.64 -7.51 12.10
C ASP A 30 15.13 -6.11 11.74
N TRP A 31 15.82 -5.38 10.87
CA TRP A 31 15.48 -4.01 10.52
C TRP A 31 14.67 -3.98 9.23
N LYS A 32 13.60 -3.19 9.23
CA LYS A 32 12.79 -2.91 8.06
C LYS A 32 12.61 -1.41 7.89
N LEU A 33 12.91 -0.94 6.69
CA LEU A 33 12.63 0.40 6.22
C LEU A 33 11.43 0.33 5.28
N ARG A 34 10.46 1.24 5.43
CA ARG A 34 9.21 1.25 4.67
C ARG A 34 8.83 2.67 4.28
N TRP A 35 8.28 2.82 3.08
CA TRP A 35 7.62 4.02 2.61
C TRP A 35 6.27 3.64 2.00
N GLN A 36 5.20 4.30 2.44
CA GLN A 36 3.85 4.06 1.92
C GLN A 36 3.07 5.36 1.76
N TYR A 37 2.28 5.43 0.68
CA TYR A 37 1.29 6.50 0.50
C TYR A 37 0.23 6.47 1.61
N LYS A 38 -0.32 7.64 1.91
CA LYS A 38 -1.57 7.76 2.69
C LYS A 38 -2.71 7.04 1.95
N PRO A 39 -3.69 6.45 2.67
CA PRO A 39 -3.84 6.45 4.13
C PRO A 39 -3.08 5.33 4.86
N PHE A 40 -2.32 4.47 4.15
CA PHE A 40 -1.68 3.30 4.75
C PHE A 40 -0.37 3.61 5.50
N GLY A 41 0.31 4.69 5.11
CA GLY A 41 1.46 5.23 5.83
C GLY A 41 1.44 6.75 5.83
N LYS A 42 2.57 7.36 6.19
CA LYS A 42 2.69 8.83 6.31
C LYS A 42 3.15 9.54 5.04
N GLY A 43 3.46 8.80 3.96
CA GLY A 43 4.06 9.36 2.73
C GLY A 43 5.53 9.74 2.88
N ASP A 44 6.21 9.17 3.87
CA ASP A 44 7.63 9.38 4.16
C ASP A 44 8.22 8.10 4.78
N TRP A 45 9.55 8.04 4.89
CA TRP A 45 10.26 6.87 5.39
C TRP A 45 9.99 6.60 6.87
N GLU A 46 9.80 5.32 7.18
CA GLU A 46 9.56 4.80 8.51
C GLU A 46 10.49 3.60 8.75
N LEU A 47 11.12 3.57 9.92
CA LEU A 47 12.07 2.52 10.30
C LEU A 47 11.49 1.68 11.43
N PHE A 48 11.58 0.36 11.33
CA PHE A 48 11.05 -0.58 12.29
C PHE A 48 12.08 -1.66 12.63
N ASN A 49 12.04 -2.13 13.88
CA ASN A 49 12.69 -3.37 14.28
C ASN A 49 11.61 -4.46 14.36
N VAL A 50 11.57 -5.36 13.37
CA VAL A 50 10.50 -6.35 13.24
C VAL A 50 10.66 -7.56 14.16
N ALA A 51 11.83 -7.75 14.79
CA ALA A 51 11.99 -8.76 15.84
C ALA A 51 11.22 -8.39 17.12
N THR A 52 11.16 -7.10 17.43
CA THR A 52 10.46 -6.58 18.62
C THR A 52 9.08 -6.00 18.31
N ASP A 53 8.86 -5.51 17.08
CA ASP A 53 7.58 -4.99 16.61
C ASP A 53 7.21 -5.54 15.22
N PRO A 54 6.75 -6.81 15.14
CA PRO A 54 6.37 -7.44 13.87
C PRO A 54 5.21 -6.73 13.14
N ALA A 55 4.44 -5.91 13.87
CA ALA A 55 3.29 -5.18 13.35
C ALA A 55 3.64 -3.77 12.83
N GLU A 56 4.92 -3.35 12.90
CA GLU A 56 5.41 -2.07 12.34
C GLU A 56 4.60 -0.86 12.82
N ARG A 57 4.39 -0.78 14.14
CA ARG A 57 3.57 0.22 14.82
C ARG A 57 4.40 1.39 15.32
N LYS A 58 5.63 1.16 15.78
CA LYS A 58 6.50 2.21 16.32
C LYS A 58 7.58 2.57 15.31
N ASP A 59 7.45 3.73 14.68
CA ASP A 59 8.51 4.30 13.85
C ASP A 59 9.70 4.73 14.71
N LEU A 60 10.87 4.16 14.40
CA LEU A 60 12.15 4.34 15.09
C LEU A 60 13.12 5.24 14.31
N ALA A 61 12.69 5.83 13.17
CA ALA A 61 13.55 6.60 12.29
C ALA A 61 14.25 7.77 13.01
N ALA A 62 13.54 8.47 13.89
CA ALA A 62 14.09 9.58 14.68
C ALA A 62 15.00 9.12 15.84
N GLU A 63 14.77 7.91 16.37
CA GLU A 63 15.54 7.34 17.48
C GLU A 63 16.86 6.71 16.98
N HIS A 64 16.89 6.23 15.72
CA HIS A 64 18.04 5.54 15.13
C HIS A 64 18.43 6.12 13.75
N PRO A 65 18.91 7.37 13.67
CA PRO A 65 19.21 8.04 12.40
C PRO A 65 20.34 7.37 11.61
N ASP A 66 21.32 6.77 12.30
CA ASP A 66 22.43 6.06 11.63
C ASP A 66 21.93 4.80 10.93
N LYS A 67 21.03 4.04 11.59
CA LYS A 67 20.43 2.84 10.99
C LYS A 67 19.48 3.20 9.86
N LEU A 68 18.73 4.30 9.99
CA LEU A 68 17.93 4.86 8.89
C LEU A 68 18.80 5.13 7.67
N LYS A 69 19.95 5.80 7.84
CA LYS A 69 20.88 6.10 6.76
C LYS A 69 21.45 4.85 6.08
N GLU A 70 21.80 3.84 6.86
CA GLU A 70 22.26 2.54 6.34
C GLU A 70 21.19 1.87 5.48
N MET A 71 19.95 1.80 5.98
CA MET A 71 18.84 1.18 5.25
C MET A 71 18.45 1.96 3.99
N LEU A 72 18.56 3.29 4.02
CA LEU A 72 18.34 4.14 2.84
C LEU A 72 19.38 3.88 1.75
N ALA A 73 20.64 3.66 2.11
CA ALA A 73 21.67 3.31 1.15
C ALA A 73 21.36 1.97 0.44
N LEU A 74 20.87 0.97 1.19
CA LEU A 74 20.43 -0.30 0.61
C LEU A 74 19.24 -0.12 -0.35
N TRP A 75 18.30 0.77 -0.02
CA TRP A 75 17.20 1.11 -0.93
C TRP A 75 17.72 1.76 -2.21
N ASP A 76 18.60 2.75 -2.10
CA ASP A 76 19.14 3.46 -3.26
C ASP A 76 19.91 2.52 -4.19
N ASP A 77 20.67 1.58 -3.63
CA ASP A 77 21.40 0.57 -4.39
C ASP A 77 20.44 -0.40 -5.09
N TYR A 78 19.41 -0.88 -4.38
CA TYR A 78 18.36 -1.72 -4.96
C TYR A 78 17.62 -1.02 -6.10
N ALA A 79 17.20 0.23 -5.88
CA ALA A 79 16.44 1.01 -6.85
C ALA A 79 17.24 1.24 -8.14
N LYS A 80 18.53 1.56 -8.02
CA LYS A 80 19.44 1.69 -9.16
C LYS A 80 19.67 0.36 -9.87
N ALA A 81 19.96 -0.71 -9.13
CA ALA A 81 20.26 -2.02 -9.71
C ALA A 81 19.06 -2.61 -10.48
N ASN A 82 17.84 -2.33 -10.04
CA ASN A 82 16.62 -2.87 -10.63
C ASN A 82 15.88 -1.88 -11.55
N ASN A 83 16.44 -0.69 -11.78
CA ASN A 83 15.82 0.38 -12.56
C ASN A 83 14.39 0.71 -12.07
N VAL A 84 14.22 0.84 -10.76
CA VAL A 84 12.94 1.19 -10.16
C VAL A 84 12.54 2.60 -10.60
N ILE A 85 11.33 2.75 -11.11
CA ILE A 85 10.75 4.04 -11.50
C ILE A 85 9.58 4.33 -10.55
N LEU A 86 9.79 5.26 -9.64
CA LEU A 86 8.74 5.67 -8.71
C LEU A 86 7.68 6.51 -9.43
N PRO A 87 6.38 6.23 -9.26
CA PRO A 87 5.33 6.99 -9.89
C PRO A 87 5.12 8.34 -9.18
N SER A 88 4.65 9.34 -9.93
CA SER A 88 4.25 10.64 -9.35
C SER A 88 2.86 10.61 -8.69
N ARG A 89 2.11 9.53 -8.89
CA ARG A 89 0.74 9.32 -8.37
C ARG A 89 0.58 7.90 -7.85
N SER A 90 -0.34 7.72 -6.92
CA SER A 90 -0.69 6.40 -6.39
C SER A 90 -2.10 6.01 -6.82
N MET A 91 -2.31 4.72 -7.10
CA MET A 91 -3.66 4.17 -7.22
C MET A 91 -4.48 4.25 -5.91
N PHE A 92 -3.84 4.58 -4.79
CA PHE A 92 -4.46 4.76 -3.47
C PHE A 92 -4.78 6.23 -3.14
N GLU A 93 -4.43 7.19 -4.00
CA GLU A 93 -4.66 8.62 -3.76
C GLU A 93 -6.13 8.99 -3.51
N THR A 94 -7.05 8.14 -3.98
CA THR A 94 -8.49 8.33 -3.82
C THR A 94 -9.04 7.77 -2.51
N LEU A 95 -8.23 7.04 -1.75
CA LEU A 95 -8.63 6.40 -0.49
C LEU A 95 -8.50 7.33 0.72
N GLU A 96 -7.79 8.44 0.60
CA GLU A 96 -7.81 9.46 1.65
C GLU A 96 -9.17 10.17 1.61
N ASP A 97 -9.88 10.12 2.73
CA ASP A 97 -11.19 10.78 2.88
C ASP A 97 -10.97 12.29 2.95
N GLN A 98 -11.00 12.94 1.80
CA GLN A 98 -10.90 14.39 1.68
C GLN A 98 -12.28 14.96 1.36
N LEU A 99 -12.74 15.90 2.19
CA LEU A 99 -13.97 16.64 1.96
C LEU A 99 -13.74 17.82 1.00
N PRO A 100 -14.69 18.09 0.08
CA PRO A 100 -15.91 17.33 -0.17
C PRO A 100 -15.62 15.98 -0.86
N PRO A 101 -16.41 14.93 -0.58
CA PRO A 101 -16.15 13.61 -1.14
C PRO A 101 -16.20 13.67 -2.67
N ARG A 102 -15.26 12.99 -3.33
CA ARG A 102 -15.14 13.00 -4.82
C ARG A 102 -16.44 12.56 -5.50
N VAL A 103 -17.13 11.58 -4.90
CA VAL A 103 -18.46 11.16 -5.32
C VAL A 103 -19.47 11.67 -4.29
N PRO A 104 -20.52 12.38 -4.72
CA PRO A 104 -21.61 12.73 -3.81
C PRO A 104 -22.17 11.46 -3.17
N ASP A 105 -22.37 11.49 -1.85
CA ASP A 105 -23.11 10.43 -1.17
C ASP A 105 -24.60 10.59 -1.50
N ASP A 106 -25.06 9.82 -2.48
CA ASP A 106 -26.47 9.78 -2.87
C ASP A 106 -27.24 8.85 -1.95
N ALA A 107 -28.27 9.38 -1.27
CA ALA A 107 -29.21 8.56 -0.52
C ALA A 107 -29.74 7.40 -1.39
N GLY A 108 -29.46 6.16 -0.97
CA GLY A 108 -29.85 4.94 -1.67
C GLY A 108 -28.83 4.38 -2.68
N TYR A 109 -27.56 4.82 -2.64
CA TYR A 109 -26.46 4.15 -3.35
C TYR A 109 -25.99 2.89 -2.58
N PRO A 110 -25.62 1.78 -3.26
CA PRO A 110 -25.73 1.56 -4.69
C PRO A 110 -27.21 1.45 -5.13
N PRO A 111 -27.58 2.09 -6.24
CA PRO A 111 -28.99 2.28 -6.64
C PRO A 111 -29.72 0.96 -6.90
N LEU A 112 -28.98 -0.12 -7.11
CA LEU A 112 -29.51 -1.46 -7.33
C LEU A 112 -30.34 -1.99 -6.15
N ILE A 113 -30.01 -1.62 -4.91
CA ILE A 113 -30.62 -2.21 -3.72
C ILE A 113 -31.84 -1.39 -3.27
N TYR A 114 -31.76 -0.06 -3.36
CA TYR A 114 -32.73 0.83 -2.71
C TYR A 114 -33.55 1.70 -3.68
N LYS A 115 -33.22 1.74 -4.98
CA LYS A 115 -33.98 2.48 -5.98
C LYS A 115 -34.49 1.52 -7.07
N ARG A 116 -35.80 1.54 -7.33
CA ARG A 116 -36.34 0.87 -8.54
C ARG A 116 -35.77 1.59 -9.77
N GLN A 117 -34.84 0.94 -10.46
CA GLN A 117 -34.10 1.52 -11.60
C GLN A 117 -35.01 1.91 -12.77
N PHE A 118 -36.18 1.29 -12.87
CA PHE A 118 -37.16 1.58 -13.91
C PHE A 118 -38.57 1.45 -13.34
N VAL A 119 -39.36 2.52 -13.50
CA VAL A 119 -40.81 2.50 -13.29
C VAL A 119 -41.41 2.70 -14.68
N PRO A 120 -42.00 1.66 -15.30
CA PRO A 120 -42.59 1.81 -16.63
C PRO A 120 -43.68 2.89 -16.61
N PRO A 121 -43.72 3.76 -17.63
CA PRO A 121 -44.84 4.67 -17.86
C PRO A 121 -46.17 3.91 -17.85
N LYS A 122 -47.25 4.52 -17.35
CA LYS A 122 -48.55 3.84 -17.17
C LYS A 122 -49.11 3.28 -18.48
N ASP A 123 -48.83 3.95 -19.60
CA ASP A 123 -49.14 3.59 -20.97
C ASP A 123 -48.40 2.34 -21.47
N MET A 124 -47.24 2.02 -20.88
CA MET A 124 -46.48 0.79 -21.15
C MET A 124 -47.03 -0.44 -20.39
N LEU A 125 -47.90 -0.22 -19.39
CA LEU A 125 -48.54 -1.28 -18.60
C LEU A 125 -49.94 -1.63 -19.12
N ILE A 126 -50.45 -0.91 -20.11
CA ILE A 126 -51.75 -1.18 -20.70
C ILE A 126 -51.59 -2.41 -21.59
N GLY A 127 -52.37 -3.46 -21.32
CA GLY A 127 -52.43 -4.67 -22.14
C GLY A 127 -52.72 -4.35 -23.61
N PRO A 128 -52.49 -5.31 -24.53
CA PRO A 128 -52.53 -5.05 -25.97
C PRO A 128 -53.83 -4.35 -26.36
N LYS A 129 -53.71 -3.25 -27.14
CA LYS A 129 -54.88 -2.58 -27.73
C LYS A 129 -55.60 -3.59 -28.64
N PRO A 130 -56.95 -3.63 -28.60
CA PRO A 130 -57.76 -4.57 -29.38
C PRO A 130 -57.58 -4.41 -30.88
#